data_AF-A0A6J4XKH2-F1
#
_entry.id   AF-A0A6J4XKH2-F1
#
_cell.length_a   1.000
_cell.length_b   1.000
_cell.length_c   1.000
_cell.angle_alpha   90.00
_cell.angle_beta   90.00
_cell.angle_gamma   90.00
#
_symmetry.space_group_name_H-M   'P 1'
#
loop_
_entity.id
_entity.type
_entity.pdbx_description
1 polymer ?
#
loop_
_entity_poly.entity_id
_entity_poly.type
_entity_poly.pdbx_seq_one_letter_code
_entity_poly.pdbx_strand_id
1 'polypeptide(L)'
;MAFEFFKESYTGNIKEITLGKGDKAVTVGGEACYPFYQFEGAMPNKPKIAMEIWDMEPEEWPEAALSPFKDVVSDPAAWAKKCVEEYGAEMIVLQLKSTDPNGENASAEEAVASVKKVLGAVDVPLIIWGTASVEKDEEVLKKIAEDCQGENLILGPVEDKNHKGIGAAAMGFGHSIISSSPIDVNLAKQCNILLENLGMPMDRIIIDPTTGGLGYGLEYSYSVMERIRMAALAQGDDKLQLPLINNLGNEVWKCKEAKQPADEAPLLGDPEKRPILMEAVGAVAYLMSGSNVLMMRHPESIRMVKAYIDLVSEGGMASDVAPINKQLDDVEIDFLSLSPDPDLTIAEEKEKKPAPAKKAAVPAPAKEAAPAAAKAEPAKKAAPAPEPAAPAEASKVEAVVDEKADAEAAAKAKAEAEAKAKLDAEAQAKADEEARLKAEAEAMAKAEADAKAKTEEAARKAAEEKAKAETELEEIRQKRAAEREKLASQRADVASEEVSKTPAAVQKSMVDKLIDNLVWIHKRD
;
A
#
# COMPACT_ATOMS: atom_id res chain seq x y z
N MET A 1 -15.90 -34.01 -29.45
CA MET A 1 -16.30 -32.59 -29.61
C MET A 1 -15.04 -31.79 -29.88
N ALA A 2 -15.13 -30.59 -30.44
CA ALA A 2 -14.00 -29.66 -30.38
C ALA A 2 -13.76 -29.23 -28.93
N PHE A 3 -12.52 -28.85 -28.59
CA PHE A 3 -12.25 -28.13 -27.36
C PHE A 3 -12.55 -26.65 -27.58
N GLU A 4 -13.23 -26.03 -26.64
CA GLU A 4 -13.55 -24.61 -26.63
C GLU A 4 -13.00 -24.02 -25.33
N PHE A 5 -12.30 -22.89 -25.42
CA PHE A 5 -11.79 -22.20 -24.24
C PHE A 5 -12.96 -21.56 -23.50
N PHE A 6 -13.07 -21.84 -22.20
CA PHE A 6 -13.83 -20.96 -21.32
C PHE A 6 -13.20 -19.56 -21.37
N LYS A 7 -14.04 -18.53 -21.37
CA LYS A 7 -13.65 -17.13 -21.32
C LYS A 7 -14.48 -16.45 -20.24
N GLU A 8 -13.83 -15.74 -19.33
CA GLU A 8 -14.52 -14.99 -18.29
C GLU A 8 -15.20 -13.74 -18.86
N SER A 9 -16.33 -13.34 -18.26
CA SER A 9 -17.14 -12.20 -18.73
C SER A 9 -16.97 -10.98 -17.83
N TYR A 10 -16.02 -10.12 -18.18
CA TYR A 10 -15.73 -8.89 -17.46
C TYR A 10 -16.82 -7.82 -17.62
N THR A 11 -17.15 -7.13 -16.52
CA THR A 11 -18.12 -6.01 -16.47
C THR A 11 -17.44 -4.65 -16.43
N GLY A 12 -16.14 -4.61 -16.12
CA GLY A 12 -15.32 -3.42 -16.04
C GLY A 12 -13.98 -3.56 -16.77
N ASN A 13 -13.25 -2.46 -16.83
CA ASN A 13 -11.89 -2.38 -17.37
C ASN A 13 -11.01 -1.54 -16.44
N ILE A 14 -9.70 -1.66 -16.56
CA ILE A 14 -8.76 -0.77 -15.87
C ILE A 14 -8.63 0.51 -16.69
N LYS A 15 -8.69 1.68 -16.06
CA LYS A 15 -8.46 2.97 -16.74
C LYS A 15 -7.06 3.01 -17.34
N GLU A 16 -6.98 3.49 -18.57
CA GLU A 16 -5.71 3.86 -19.21
C GLU A 16 -5.28 5.23 -18.67
N ILE A 17 -4.03 5.32 -18.17
CA ILE A 17 -3.47 6.51 -17.53
C ILE A 17 -2.09 6.79 -18.12
N THR A 18 -1.81 8.06 -18.42
CA THR A 18 -0.53 8.52 -18.97
C THR A 18 0.26 9.29 -17.92
N LEU A 19 1.45 8.79 -17.58
CA LEU A 19 2.32 9.29 -16.52
C LEU A 19 3.47 10.11 -17.12
N GLY A 20 3.80 11.26 -16.52
CA GLY A 20 4.79 12.21 -17.06
C GLY A 20 4.25 13.04 -18.23
N LYS A 21 5.15 13.63 -19.03
CA LYS A 21 4.80 14.58 -20.11
C LYS A 21 5.70 14.45 -21.34
N GLY A 22 5.23 14.99 -22.46
CA GLY A 22 5.95 14.97 -23.74
C GLY A 22 6.01 13.58 -24.39
N ASP A 23 6.87 13.43 -25.39
CA ASP A 23 6.92 12.24 -26.26
C ASP A 23 7.41 10.96 -25.56
N LYS A 24 7.92 11.08 -24.33
CA LYS A 24 8.34 10.00 -23.43
C LYS A 24 7.36 9.73 -22.29
N ALA A 25 6.19 10.36 -22.27
CA ALA A 25 5.15 10.01 -21.30
C ALA A 25 4.75 8.53 -21.43
N VAL A 26 4.56 7.87 -20.29
CA VAL A 26 4.36 6.41 -20.23
C VAL A 26 2.91 6.09 -19.90
N THR A 27 2.22 5.45 -20.84
CA THR A 27 0.84 4.99 -20.69
C THR A 27 0.79 3.59 -20.09
N VAL A 28 -0.11 3.39 -19.12
CA VAL A 28 -0.32 2.14 -18.38
C VAL A 28 -1.81 1.88 -18.14
N GLY A 29 -2.18 0.62 -17.88
CA GLY A 29 -3.56 0.22 -17.68
C GLY A 29 -4.27 -0.08 -19.01
N GLY A 30 -5.59 0.07 -19.03
CA GLY A 30 -6.43 -0.23 -20.19
C GLY A 30 -6.87 -1.69 -20.31
N GLU A 31 -6.58 -2.54 -19.32
CA GLU A 31 -6.91 -3.97 -19.39
C GLU A 31 -8.42 -4.25 -19.29
N ALA A 32 -8.88 -5.21 -20.09
CA ALA A 32 -10.23 -5.76 -20.09
C ALA A 32 -10.22 -7.29 -19.82
N CYS A 33 -9.19 -7.79 -19.14
CA CYS A 33 -9.04 -9.17 -18.64
C CYS A 33 -8.08 -9.23 -17.46
N TYR A 34 -7.97 -10.38 -16.80
CA TYR A 34 -6.90 -10.65 -15.85
C TYR A 34 -5.50 -10.62 -16.49
N PRO A 35 -4.41 -10.50 -15.69
CA PRO A 35 -3.07 -10.24 -16.19
C PRO A 35 -2.60 -11.26 -17.22
N PHE A 36 -2.21 -10.77 -18.39
CA PHE A 36 -1.78 -11.55 -19.56
C PHE A 36 -2.82 -12.55 -20.13
N TYR A 37 -4.09 -12.51 -19.70
CA TYR A 37 -5.17 -13.37 -20.22
C TYR A 37 -5.73 -12.84 -21.56
N GLN A 38 -4.82 -12.50 -22.49
CA GLN A 38 -5.10 -11.91 -23.80
C GLN A 38 -5.98 -12.80 -24.72
N PHE A 39 -6.18 -14.07 -24.36
CA PHE A 39 -7.09 -14.97 -25.07
C PHE A 39 -8.57 -14.63 -24.82
N GLU A 40 -8.90 -13.88 -23.77
CA GLU A 40 -10.28 -13.54 -23.39
C GLU A 40 -10.58 -12.03 -23.28
N GLY A 41 -9.57 -11.16 -23.17
CA GLY A 41 -9.76 -9.71 -23.26
C GLY A 41 -8.54 -8.96 -23.78
N ALA A 42 -8.64 -7.64 -23.85
CA ALA A 42 -7.57 -6.78 -24.33
C ALA A 42 -6.62 -6.37 -23.19
N MET A 43 -5.32 -6.33 -23.49
CA MET A 43 -4.28 -5.75 -22.63
C MET A 43 -3.41 -4.84 -23.52
N PRO A 44 -3.80 -3.57 -23.74
CA PRO A 44 -3.19 -2.72 -24.76
C PRO A 44 -1.79 -2.23 -24.37
N ASN A 45 -1.54 -2.02 -23.08
CA ASN A 45 -0.26 -1.56 -22.55
C ASN A 45 0.46 -2.72 -21.82
N LYS A 46 1.73 -2.97 -22.16
CA LYS A 46 2.61 -3.83 -21.36
C LYS A 46 2.88 -3.18 -19.99
N PRO A 47 3.00 -3.95 -18.89
CA PRO A 47 3.51 -3.44 -17.63
C PRO A 47 4.89 -2.79 -17.78
N LYS A 48 5.18 -1.81 -16.92
CA LYS A 48 6.34 -0.92 -16.99
C LYS A 48 7.21 -1.05 -15.75
N ILE A 49 8.46 -0.66 -15.89
CA ILE A 49 9.45 -0.73 -14.81
C ILE A 49 10.11 0.64 -14.63
N ALA A 50 10.01 1.18 -13.42
CA ALA A 50 10.71 2.38 -12.99
C ALA A 50 12.00 2.00 -12.25
N MET A 51 13.12 2.64 -12.56
CA MET A 51 14.38 2.39 -11.87
C MET A 51 14.51 3.25 -10.61
N GLU A 52 14.83 2.60 -9.49
CA GLU A 52 15.03 3.22 -8.19
C GLU A 52 16.38 3.95 -8.11
N ILE A 53 16.33 5.22 -7.75
CA ILE A 53 17.45 6.02 -7.27
C ILE A 53 17.08 6.65 -5.93
N TRP A 54 18.08 6.95 -5.09
CA TRP A 54 17.88 7.67 -3.83
C TRP A 54 18.37 9.12 -3.97
N ASP A 55 17.87 10.02 -3.12
CA ASP A 55 18.30 11.43 -3.05
C ASP A 55 19.60 11.63 -2.24
N MET A 56 19.94 10.65 -1.41
CA MET A 56 21.18 10.53 -0.62
C MET A 56 21.96 9.25 -0.96
N GLU A 57 23.23 9.19 -0.55
CA GLU A 57 24.06 7.99 -0.73
C GLU A 57 23.61 6.87 0.24
N PRO A 58 23.40 5.62 -0.22
CA PRO A 58 22.84 4.55 0.60
C PRO A 58 23.90 3.80 1.44
N GLU A 59 23.92 4.05 2.75
CA GLU A 59 24.90 3.43 3.67
C GLU A 59 24.78 1.90 3.82
N GLU A 60 23.56 1.34 3.89
CA GLU A 60 23.36 -0.10 4.17
C GLU A 60 23.04 -0.98 2.93
N TRP A 61 23.33 -0.53 1.70
CA TRP A 61 23.08 -1.38 0.54
C TRP A 61 24.13 -2.50 0.43
N PRO A 62 23.72 -3.74 0.07
CA PRO A 62 24.69 -4.80 -0.19
C PRO A 62 25.52 -4.48 -1.44
N GLU A 63 26.73 -5.03 -1.53
CA GLU A 63 27.63 -4.71 -2.64
C GLU A 63 27.03 -5.04 -4.02
N ALA A 64 26.22 -6.11 -4.10
CA ALA A 64 25.49 -6.49 -5.32
C ALA A 64 24.41 -5.46 -5.75
N ALA A 65 23.88 -4.64 -4.82
CA ALA A 65 23.01 -3.52 -5.18
C ALA A 65 23.81 -2.28 -5.59
N LEU A 66 25.01 -2.10 -5.02
CA LEU A 66 25.88 -0.95 -5.28
C LEU A 66 26.67 -1.08 -6.58
N SER A 67 27.13 -2.29 -6.94
CA SER A 67 28.11 -2.50 -8.03
C SER A 67 27.76 -1.84 -9.37
N PRO A 68 26.51 -1.82 -9.85
CA PRO A 68 26.17 -1.16 -11.13
C PRO A 68 26.29 0.38 -11.06
N PHE A 69 26.26 0.95 -9.85
CA PHE A 69 26.11 2.38 -9.60
C PHE A 69 27.29 3.01 -8.83
N LYS A 70 28.36 2.25 -8.51
CA LYS A 70 29.53 2.69 -7.71
C LYS A 70 30.21 3.99 -8.19
N ASP A 71 29.98 4.37 -9.44
CA ASP A 71 30.49 5.56 -10.12
C ASP A 71 29.54 6.78 -10.10
N VAL A 72 28.26 6.58 -9.75
CA VAL A 72 27.20 7.60 -9.81
C VAL A 72 26.31 7.69 -8.57
N VAL A 73 26.40 6.73 -7.63
CA VAL A 73 25.45 6.57 -6.51
C VAL A 73 25.34 7.79 -5.59
N SER A 74 26.39 8.61 -5.48
CA SER A 74 26.43 9.86 -4.70
C SER A 74 25.93 11.10 -5.46
N ASP A 75 25.51 10.96 -6.72
CA ASP A 75 24.86 12.01 -7.49
C ASP A 75 23.54 11.50 -8.13
N PRO A 76 22.37 11.81 -7.53
CA PRO A 76 21.08 11.34 -8.03
C PRO A 76 20.79 11.70 -9.49
N ALA A 77 21.37 12.79 -10.01
CA ALA A 77 21.19 13.22 -11.40
C ALA A 77 22.11 12.46 -12.38
N ALA A 78 23.32 12.09 -11.96
CA ALA A 78 24.17 11.18 -12.73
C ALA A 78 23.61 9.74 -12.70
N TRP A 79 23.09 9.32 -11.55
CA TRP A 79 22.45 8.02 -11.35
C TRP A 79 21.20 7.88 -12.22
N ALA A 80 20.30 8.88 -12.22
CA ALA A 80 19.13 8.93 -13.09
C ALA A 80 19.52 8.77 -14.58
N LYS A 81 20.56 9.50 -15.03
CA LYS A 81 21.08 9.38 -16.39
C LYS A 81 21.59 8.00 -16.69
N LYS A 82 22.41 7.40 -15.82
CA LYS A 82 22.92 6.03 -16.03
C LYS A 82 21.79 5.01 -16.18
N CYS A 83 20.75 5.12 -15.34
CA CYS A 83 19.57 4.28 -15.44
C CYS A 83 18.86 4.43 -16.81
N VAL A 84 18.74 5.63 -17.37
CA VAL A 84 18.12 5.86 -18.69
C VAL A 84 19.05 5.46 -19.84
N GLU A 85 20.30 5.91 -19.83
CA GLU A 85 21.26 5.82 -20.94
C GLU A 85 21.93 4.44 -21.07
N GLU A 86 22.28 3.78 -19.96
CA GLU A 86 22.90 2.44 -19.98
C GLU A 86 21.89 1.31 -19.76
N TYR A 87 20.91 1.50 -18.86
CA TYR A 87 19.99 0.43 -18.44
C TYR A 87 18.58 0.53 -19.04
N GLY A 88 18.31 1.56 -19.85
CA GLY A 88 17.04 1.69 -20.59
C GLY A 88 15.82 1.86 -19.67
N ALA A 89 15.96 2.62 -18.59
CA ALA A 89 14.85 3.02 -17.74
C ALA A 89 13.80 3.82 -18.54
N GLU A 90 12.57 3.33 -18.56
CA GLU A 90 11.43 4.05 -19.17
C GLU A 90 10.79 5.04 -18.21
N MET A 91 11.06 4.90 -16.91
CA MET A 91 10.64 5.78 -15.82
C MET A 91 11.73 5.75 -14.74
N ILE A 92 11.85 6.83 -13.96
CA ILE A 92 12.71 6.88 -12.76
C ILE A 92 11.82 7.04 -11.52
N VAL A 93 12.21 6.44 -10.40
CA VAL A 93 11.67 6.80 -9.08
C VAL A 93 12.77 7.30 -8.17
N LEU A 94 12.63 8.56 -7.75
CA LEU A 94 13.48 9.18 -6.74
C LEU A 94 12.84 8.93 -5.36
N GLN A 95 13.49 8.08 -4.56
CA GLN A 95 13.15 7.88 -3.16
C GLN A 95 13.78 9.03 -2.36
N LEU A 96 12.95 9.77 -1.62
CA LEU A 96 13.37 10.87 -0.75
C LEU A 96 13.77 10.32 0.63
N LYS A 97 14.87 9.58 0.69
CA LYS A 97 15.34 8.96 1.95
C LYS A 97 15.95 9.99 2.90
N SER A 98 16.56 11.06 2.38
CA SER A 98 17.12 12.14 3.21
C SER A 98 16.06 12.82 4.09
N THR A 99 14.79 12.80 3.70
CA THR A 99 13.72 13.50 4.43
C THR A 99 13.16 12.73 5.63
N ASP A 100 13.61 11.50 5.91
CA ASP A 100 13.13 10.73 7.06
C ASP A 100 13.36 11.52 8.37
N PRO A 101 12.30 11.83 9.16
CA PRO A 101 12.43 12.54 10.43
C PRO A 101 13.30 11.84 11.48
N ASN A 102 13.61 10.56 11.29
CA ASN A 102 14.48 9.74 12.14
C ASN A 102 15.92 9.62 11.58
N GLY A 103 16.14 10.07 10.34
CA GLY A 103 17.43 10.09 9.64
C GLY A 103 18.00 11.52 9.54
N GLU A 104 18.34 11.96 8.32
CA GLU A 104 18.86 13.31 8.08
C GLU A 104 17.79 14.41 8.26
N ASN A 105 16.50 14.07 8.10
CA ASN A 105 15.35 14.99 8.17
C ASN A 105 15.50 16.23 7.28
N ALA A 106 16.03 16.05 6.07
CA ALA A 106 16.24 17.12 5.10
C ALA A 106 14.97 17.95 4.84
N SER A 107 15.15 19.24 4.56
CA SER A 107 14.05 20.19 4.35
C SER A 107 13.29 19.93 3.04
N ALA A 108 12.07 20.46 2.96
CA ALA A 108 11.30 20.46 1.73
C ALA A 108 12.02 21.21 0.58
N GLU A 109 12.79 22.26 0.90
CA GLU A 109 13.64 22.99 -0.04
C GLU A 109 14.81 22.14 -0.58
N GLU A 110 15.44 21.33 0.26
CA GLU A 110 16.52 20.41 -0.14
C GLU A 110 15.98 19.26 -1.01
N ALA A 111 14.82 18.69 -0.64
CA ALA A 111 14.12 17.71 -1.46
C ALA A 111 13.73 18.28 -2.83
N VAL A 112 13.20 19.51 -2.89
CA VAL A 112 12.93 20.24 -4.14
C VAL A 112 14.20 20.43 -4.98
N ALA A 113 15.34 20.74 -4.36
CA ALA A 113 16.60 20.88 -5.08
C ALA A 113 17.02 19.56 -5.74
N SER A 114 16.92 18.43 -5.02
CA SER A 114 17.18 17.09 -5.56
C SER A 114 16.22 16.71 -6.70
N VAL A 115 14.91 16.96 -6.54
CA VAL A 115 13.92 16.73 -7.61
C VAL A 115 14.24 17.54 -8.86
N LYS A 116 14.54 18.84 -8.72
CA LYS A 116 14.90 19.73 -9.84
C LYS A 116 16.22 19.33 -10.50
N LYS A 117 17.18 18.79 -9.73
CA LYS A 117 18.44 18.26 -10.26
C LYS A 117 18.20 17.03 -11.15
N VAL A 118 17.30 16.12 -10.76
CA VAL A 118 16.93 14.93 -11.53
C VAL A 118 16.07 15.29 -12.76
N LEU A 119 15.09 16.19 -12.62
CA LEU A 119 14.30 16.71 -13.74
C LEU A 119 15.15 17.41 -14.81
N GLY A 120 16.21 18.12 -14.40
CA GLY A 120 17.18 18.71 -15.32
C GLY A 120 18.15 17.70 -15.96
N ALA A 121 18.06 16.43 -15.60
CA ALA A 121 19.00 15.38 -16.01
C ALA A 121 18.38 14.29 -16.91
N VAL A 122 17.10 13.98 -16.75
CA VAL A 122 16.39 12.97 -17.56
C VAL A 122 15.09 13.49 -18.14
N ASP A 123 14.65 12.89 -19.26
CA ASP A 123 13.46 13.26 -20.03
C ASP A 123 12.37 12.16 -19.99
N VAL A 124 12.48 11.21 -19.07
CA VAL A 124 11.48 10.16 -18.78
C VAL A 124 10.60 10.55 -17.57
N PRO A 125 9.41 9.95 -17.39
CA PRO A 125 8.54 10.24 -16.25
C PRO A 125 9.23 9.97 -14.92
N LEU A 126 9.13 10.95 -14.01
CA LEU A 126 9.72 10.92 -12.68
C LEU A 126 8.64 10.71 -11.62
N ILE A 127 8.75 9.58 -10.92
CA ILE A 127 8.01 9.28 -9.70
C ILE A 127 8.80 9.86 -8.52
N ILE A 128 8.12 10.53 -7.60
CA ILE A 128 8.66 10.99 -6.33
C ILE A 128 8.04 10.13 -5.23
N TRP A 129 8.89 9.44 -4.46
CA TRP A 129 8.47 8.57 -3.37
C TRP A 129 9.00 9.09 -2.04
N GLY A 130 8.11 9.41 -1.10
CA GLY A 130 8.42 9.89 0.24
C GLY A 130 8.88 8.79 1.21
N THR A 131 8.62 9.01 2.50
CA THR A 131 9.14 8.19 3.61
C THR A 131 8.08 7.30 4.26
N ALA A 132 6.81 7.47 3.89
CA ALA A 132 5.62 7.02 4.63
C ALA A 132 5.47 7.67 6.03
N SER A 133 6.14 8.82 6.24
CA SER A 133 5.92 9.68 7.41
C SER A 133 4.87 10.73 7.06
N VAL A 134 3.60 10.44 7.36
CA VAL A 134 2.40 11.21 6.98
C VAL A 134 2.57 12.74 7.01
N GLU A 135 3.12 13.29 8.10
CA GLU A 135 3.26 14.74 8.30
C GLU A 135 4.40 15.34 7.46
N LYS A 136 5.53 14.63 7.37
CA LYS A 136 6.72 15.04 6.61
C LYS A 136 6.51 14.88 5.10
N ASP A 137 5.89 13.79 4.68
CA ASP A 137 5.50 13.57 3.30
C ASP A 137 4.44 14.59 2.85
N GLU A 138 3.54 15.04 3.75
CA GLU A 138 2.67 16.17 3.43
C GLU A 138 3.47 17.46 3.21
N GLU A 139 4.33 17.86 4.15
CA GLU A 139 5.23 19.03 4.03
C GLU A 139 6.00 19.03 2.70
N VAL A 140 6.74 17.94 2.46
CA VAL A 140 7.69 17.81 1.36
C VAL A 140 6.99 17.67 0.00
N LEU A 141 5.98 16.80 -0.13
CA LEU A 141 5.33 16.55 -1.44
C LEU A 141 4.45 17.73 -1.88
N LYS A 142 3.85 18.48 -0.95
CA LYS A 142 3.17 19.76 -1.30
C LYS A 142 4.15 20.77 -1.87
N LYS A 143 5.33 20.91 -1.25
CA LYS A 143 6.34 21.85 -1.70
C LYS A 143 6.92 21.44 -3.06
N ILE A 144 7.16 20.14 -3.27
CA ILE A 144 7.59 19.60 -4.57
C ILE A 144 6.54 19.85 -5.67
N ALA A 145 5.25 19.68 -5.38
CA ALA A 145 4.19 19.98 -6.33
C ALA A 145 4.14 21.48 -6.70
N GLU A 146 4.23 22.38 -5.72
CA GLU A 146 4.28 23.83 -5.97
C GLU A 146 5.50 24.21 -6.83
N ASP A 147 6.69 23.79 -6.41
CA ASP A 147 7.94 24.23 -7.00
C ASP A 147 8.24 23.57 -8.37
N CYS A 148 7.54 22.48 -8.71
CA CYS A 148 7.68 21.72 -9.96
C CYS A 148 6.37 21.71 -10.77
N GLN A 149 5.53 22.75 -10.64
CA GLN A 149 4.26 22.89 -11.35
C GLN A 149 4.40 22.62 -12.86
N GLY A 150 3.51 21.78 -13.41
CA GLY A 150 3.49 21.45 -14.84
C GLY A 150 4.55 20.44 -15.31
N GLU A 151 5.28 19.80 -14.39
CA GLU A 151 6.18 18.69 -14.70
C GLU A 151 5.46 17.33 -14.85
N ASN A 152 4.21 17.22 -14.40
CA ASN A 152 3.43 15.97 -14.29
C ASN A 152 4.21 14.82 -13.61
N LEU A 153 4.94 15.16 -12.55
CA LEU A 153 5.45 14.20 -11.57
C LEU A 153 4.34 13.27 -11.07
N ILE A 154 4.74 12.06 -10.67
CA ILE A 154 3.87 11.08 -10.02
C ILE A 154 4.24 11.07 -8.54
N LEU A 155 3.36 11.54 -7.66
CA LEU A 155 3.67 11.81 -6.25
C LEU A 155 3.09 10.75 -5.31
N GLY A 156 3.90 10.23 -4.39
CA GLY A 156 3.46 9.28 -3.36
C GLY A 156 4.43 9.16 -2.17
N PRO A 157 4.08 8.41 -1.12
CA PRO A 157 2.77 7.78 -0.90
C PRO A 157 1.70 8.80 -0.49
N VAL A 158 0.43 8.55 -0.83
CA VAL A 158 -0.72 9.37 -0.40
C VAL A 158 -1.75 8.49 0.30
N GLU A 159 -1.94 8.71 1.61
CA GLU A 159 -2.78 7.93 2.51
C GLU A 159 -4.07 8.65 2.92
N ASP A 160 -4.96 7.96 3.65
CA ASP A 160 -6.20 8.54 4.22
C ASP A 160 -5.98 9.75 5.14
N LYS A 161 -4.77 9.98 5.63
CA LYS A 161 -4.43 11.11 6.51
C LYS A 161 -3.95 12.37 5.76
N ASN A 162 -3.06 12.22 4.77
CA ASN A 162 -2.43 13.32 4.03
C ASN A 162 -3.03 13.58 2.62
N HIS A 163 -4.02 12.79 2.18
CA HIS A 163 -4.72 13.00 0.89
C HIS A 163 -5.21 14.43 0.66
N LYS A 164 -5.59 15.18 1.70
CA LYS A 164 -6.08 16.56 1.54
C LYS A 164 -4.97 17.51 1.12
N GLY A 165 -3.83 17.45 1.80
CA GLY A 165 -2.69 18.32 1.53
C GLY A 165 -2.05 18.00 0.18
N ILE A 166 -1.64 16.74 0.00
CA ILE A 166 -0.94 16.30 -1.21
C ILE A 166 -1.90 16.31 -2.42
N GLY A 167 -3.15 15.86 -2.24
CA GLY A 167 -4.18 15.86 -3.28
C GLY A 167 -4.52 17.24 -3.81
N ALA A 168 -4.69 18.25 -2.93
CA ALA A 168 -4.97 19.61 -3.36
C ALA A 168 -3.79 20.23 -4.12
N ALA A 169 -2.55 19.97 -3.67
CA ALA A 169 -1.35 20.45 -4.35
C ALA A 169 -1.14 19.76 -5.70
N ALA A 170 -1.22 18.42 -5.77
CA ALA A 170 -1.08 17.69 -7.02
C ALA A 170 -2.13 18.11 -8.06
N MET A 171 -3.38 18.30 -7.64
CA MET A 171 -4.46 18.79 -8.51
C MET A 171 -4.20 20.21 -9.01
N GLY A 172 -3.83 21.14 -8.12
CA GLY A 172 -3.60 22.55 -8.45
C GLY A 172 -2.37 22.79 -9.32
N PHE A 173 -1.31 21.99 -9.15
CA PHE A 173 -0.04 22.14 -9.86
C PHE A 173 0.14 21.17 -11.04
N GLY A 174 -0.80 20.24 -11.26
CA GLY A 174 -0.87 19.42 -12.49
C GLY A 174 -0.03 18.14 -12.45
N HIS A 175 -0.15 17.39 -11.36
CA HIS A 175 0.56 16.13 -11.11
C HIS A 175 -0.39 14.92 -11.08
N SER A 176 0.22 13.73 -11.00
CA SER A 176 -0.46 12.45 -10.76
C SER A 176 -0.17 11.94 -9.34
N ILE A 177 -1.02 11.09 -8.78
CA ILE A 177 -0.92 10.60 -7.39
C ILE A 177 -0.85 9.08 -7.30
N ILE A 178 -0.04 8.59 -6.36
CA ILE A 178 -0.03 7.21 -5.88
C ILE A 178 -0.90 7.14 -4.63
N SER A 179 -2.10 6.57 -4.78
CA SER A 179 -3.04 6.30 -3.70
C SER A 179 -2.58 5.06 -2.93
N SER A 180 -1.98 5.27 -1.77
CA SER A 180 -1.34 4.24 -0.95
C SER A 180 -2.28 3.76 0.16
N SER A 181 -2.32 2.45 0.37
CA SER A 181 -3.18 1.81 1.38
C SER A 181 -2.53 0.57 1.98
N PRO A 182 -2.65 0.31 3.30
CA PRO A 182 -1.92 -0.74 3.99
C PRO A 182 -2.56 -2.13 3.83
N ILE A 183 -2.37 -2.76 2.66
CA ILE A 183 -2.74 -4.15 2.35
C ILE A 183 -4.22 -4.47 2.68
N ASP A 184 -5.12 -3.56 2.30
CA ASP A 184 -6.57 -3.82 2.33
C ASP A 184 -7.33 -3.13 1.19
N VAL A 185 -8.26 -3.88 0.59
CA VAL A 185 -9.05 -3.49 -0.59
C VAL A 185 -10.04 -2.37 -0.27
N ASN A 186 -10.59 -2.35 0.95
CA ASN A 186 -11.53 -1.32 1.37
C ASN A 186 -10.80 -0.02 1.67
N LEU A 187 -9.60 -0.08 2.25
CA LEU A 187 -8.75 1.10 2.46
C LEU A 187 -8.24 1.69 1.14
N ALA A 188 -7.87 0.86 0.16
CA ALA A 188 -7.57 1.31 -1.21
C ALA A 188 -8.76 2.06 -1.81
N LYS A 189 -9.95 1.44 -1.78
CA LYS A 189 -11.20 2.06 -2.26
C LYS A 189 -11.54 3.34 -1.50
N GLN A 190 -11.35 3.38 -0.18
CA GLN A 190 -11.62 4.56 0.66
C GLN A 190 -10.68 5.72 0.31
N CYS A 191 -9.37 5.46 0.11
CA CYS A 191 -8.43 6.52 -0.28
C CYS A 191 -8.80 7.10 -1.66
N ASN A 192 -9.15 6.24 -2.63
CA ASN A 192 -9.62 6.67 -3.95
C ASN A 192 -10.90 7.51 -3.88
N ILE A 193 -11.87 7.12 -3.02
CA ILE A 193 -13.10 7.90 -2.76
C ILE A 193 -12.76 9.25 -2.09
N LEU A 194 -11.79 9.31 -1.19
CA LEU A 194 -11.36 10.56 -0.54
C LEU A 194 -10.69 11.52 -1.54
N LEU A 195 -9.85 11.00 -2.44
CA LEU A 195 -9.24 11.77 -3.54
C LEU A 195 -10.29 12.25 -4.55
N GLU A 196 -11.25 11.40 -4.94
CA GLU A 196 -12.34 11.78 -5.84
C GLU A 196 -13.22 12.90 -5.24
N ASN A 197 -13.60 12.78 -3.95
CA ASN A 197 -14.39 13.79 -3.25
C ASN A 197 -13.64 15.13 -3.05
N LEU A 198 -12.31 15.11 -3.06
CA LEU A 198 -11.49 16.33 -3.09
C LEU A 198 -11.53 17.02 -4.46
N GLY A 199 -11.85 16.27 -5.52
CA GLY A 199 -11.85 16.70 -6.93
C GLY A 199 -10.70 16.17 -7.76
N MET A 200 -9.92 15.21 -7.26
CA MET A 200 -8.74 14.68 -7.97
C MET A 200 -9.18 13.91 -9.23
N PRO A 201 -8.62 14.23 -10.42
CA PRO A 201 -8.95 13.51 -11.65
C PRO A 201 -8.57 12.03 -11.58
N MET A 202 -9.56 11.15 -11.74
CA MET A 202 -9.40 9.68 -11.64
C MET A 202 -8.57 9.08 -12.78
N ASP A 203 -8.26 9.85 -13.82
CA ASP A 203 -7.30 9.55 -14.89
C ASP A 203 -5.84 9.91 -14.52
N ARG A 204 -5.59 10.29 -13.26
CA ARG A 204 -4.26 10.63 -12.70
C ARG A 204 -3.99 9.99 -11.34
N ILE A 205 -4.69 8.91 -11.00
CA ILE A 205 -4.49 8.16 -9.75
C ILE A 205 -4.05 6.73 -10.10
N ILE A 206 -2.94 6.28 -9.52
CA ILE A 206 -2.47 4.89 -9.54
C ILE A 206 -2.51 4.35 -8.10
N ILE A 207 -2.86 3.07 -7.90
CA ILE A 207 -3.00 2.50 -6.55
C ILE A 207 -1.72 1.77 -6.15
N ASP A 208 -1.18 2.09 -4.97
CA ASP A 208 -0.26 1.21 -4.22
C ASP A 208 -1.05 0.50 -3.09
N PRO A 209 -1.23 -0.83 -3.16
CA PRO A 209 -1.86 -1.61 -2.11
C PRO A 209 -0.90 -1.93 -0.93
N THR A 210 0.21 -1.20 -0.82
CA THR A 210 1.42 -1.52 -0.07
C THR A 210 2.08 -2.81 -0.54
N THR A 211 3.37 -2.71 -0.85
CA THR A 211 4.17 -3.81 -1.38
C THR A 211 4.87 -4.55 -0.24
N GLY A 212 4.79 -5.89 -0.23
CA GLY A 212 5.56 -6.76 0.67
C GLY A 212 6.72 -7.45 -0.06
N GLY A 213 7.82 -7.70 0.64
CA GLY A 213 9.00 -8.37 0.08
C GLY A 213 8.81 -9.88 -0.10
N LEU A 214 9.62 -10.51 -0.97
CA LEU A 214 9.61 -11.96 -1.15
C LEU A 214 10.02 -12.66 0.17
N GLY A 215 9.13 -13.48 0.74
CA GLY A 215 9.29 -14.07 2.08
C GLY A 215 8.95 -13.12 3.24
N TYR A 216 8.56 -11.88 2.93
CA TYR A 216 8.27 -10.78 3.84
C TYR A 216 6.89 -10.16 3.54
N GLY A 217 5.86 -11.01 3.44
CA GLY A 217 4.45 -10.59 3.32
C GLY A 217 3.94 -10.34 1.90
N LEU A 218 4.74 -10.63 0.86
CA LEU A 218 4.31 -10.57 -0.55
C LEU A 218 2.98 -11.30 -0.79
N GLU A 219 2.74 -12.41 -0.11
CA GLU A 219 1.50 -13.19 -0.23
C GLU A 219 0.23 -12.41 0.17
N TYR A 220 0.34 -11.45 1.09
CA TYR A 220 -0.77 -10.58 1.48
C TYR A 220 -1.04 -9.51 0.41
N SER A 221 0.00 -8.82 -0.05
CA SER A 221 -0.09 -7.82 -1.13
C SER A 221 -0.59 -8.45 -2.44
N TYR A 222 -0.05 -9.61 -2.82
CA TYR A 222 -0.49 -10.41 -3.96
C TYR A 222 -2.00 -10.72 -3.88
N SER A 223 -2.47 -11.23 -2.74
CA SER A 223 -3.89 -11.56 -2.51
C SER A 223 -4.80 -10.32 -2.51
N VAL A 224 -4.30 -9.16 -2.10
CA VAL A 224 -5.04 -7.89 -2.16
C VAL A 224 -5.10 -7.33 -3.57
N MET A 225 -4.03 -7.45 -4.36
CA MET A 225 -4.00 -7.05 -5.76
C MET A 225 -4.95 -7.88 -6.62
N GLU A 226 -4.97 -9.22 -6.46
CA GLU A 226 -5.97 -10.06 -7.12
C GLU A 226 -7.41 -9.65 -6.75
N ARG A 227 -7.66 -9.30 -5.48
CA ARG A 227 -8.98 -8.81 -5.03
C ARG A 227 -9.34 -7.44 -5.60
N ILE A 228 -8.37 -6.53 -5.75
CA ILE A 228 -8.58 -5.24 -6.43
C ILE A 228 -8.92 -5.49 -7.91
N ARG A 229 -8.21 -6.38 -8.60
CA ARG A 229 -8.49 -6.76 -9.99
C ARG A 229 -9.85 -7.45 -10.16
N MET A 230 -10.22 -8.37 -9.27
CA MET A 230 -11.55 -8.98 -9.26
C MET A 230 -12.66 -7.94 -9.07
N ALA A 231 -12.48 -6.98 -8.15
CA ALA A 231 -13.45 -5.91 -7.94
C ALA A 231 -13.56 -4.99 -9.18
N ALA A 232 -12.43 -4.55 -9.73
CA ALA A 232 -12.38 -3.66 -10.89
C ALA A 232 -13.00 -4.29 -12.16
N LEU A 233 -12.62 -5.52 -12.48
CA LEU A 233 -12.90 -6.18 -13.76
C LEU A 233 -14.18 -7.01 -13.76
N ALA A 234 -14.40 -7.83 -12.73
CA ALA A 234 -15.56 -8.73 -12.67
C ALA A 234 -16.77 -8.10 -11.97
N GLN A 235 -16.54 -7.27 -10.95
CA GLN A 235 -17.61 -6.62 -10.18
C GLN A 235 -17.94 -5.18 -10.66
N GLY A 236 -17.09 -4.60 -11.52
CA GLY A 236 -17.31 -3.27 -12.10
C GLY A 236 -17.07 -2.11 -11.13
N ASP A 237 -16.24 -2.30 -10.09
CA ASP A 237 -15.99 -1.31 -9.05
C ASP A 237 -15.13 -0.13 -9.55
N ASP A 238 -15.78 0.94 -9.99
CA ASP A 238 -15.16 2.08 -10.67
C ASP A 238 -14.08 2.82 -9.86
N LYS A 239 -14.11 2.67 -8.53
CA LYS A 239 -13.09 3.23 -7.60
C LYS A 239 -11.85 2.34 -7.47
N LEU A 240 -11.88 1.13 -8.03
CA LEU A 240 -10.76 0.19 -8.08
C LEU A 240 -10.28 -0.10 -9.51
N GLN A 241 -10.96 0.45 -10.53
CA GLN A 241 -10.58 0.45 -11.94
C GLN A 241 -9.38 1.36 -12.27
N LEU A 242 -8.36 1.36 -11.41
CA LEU A 242 -7.13 2.13 -11.59
C LEU A 242 -5.94 1.19 -11.83
N PRO A 243 -4.85 1.67 -12.47
CA PRO A 243 -3.61 0.92 -12.55
C PRO A 243 -3.02 0.62 -11.16
N LEU A 244 -2.11 -0.35 -11.08
CA LEU A 244 -1.39 -0.74 -9.85
C LEU A 244 0.11 -0.41 -9.95
N ILE A 245 0.70 0.11 -8.87
CA ILE A 245 2.15 0.33 -8.72
C ILE A 245 2.67 -0.40 -7.48
N ASN A 246 3.93 -0.87 -7.53
CA ASN A 246 4.56 -1.58 -6.41
C ASN A 246 6.01 -1.13 -6.15
N ASN A 247 6.33 -0.79 -4.89
CA ASN A 247 7.66 -0.38 -4.41
C ASN A 247 8.58 -1.60 -4.13
N LEU A 248 8.79 -2.46 -5.13
CA LEU A 248 9.41 -3.78 -4.94
C LEU A 248 10.90 -3.74 -4.57
N GLY A 249 11.69 -2.90 -5.26
CA GLY A 249 13.14 -2.84 -5.08
C GLY A 249 13.55 -2.54 -3.63
N ASN A 250 12.86 -1.59 -2.99
CA ASN A 250 13.03 -1.25 -1.58
C ASN A 250 12.76 -2.46 -0.66
N GLU A 251 11.71 -3.23 -0.94
CA GLU A 251 11.28 -4.35 -0.09
C GLU A 251 12.16 -5.58 -0.19
N VAL A 252 12.70 -5.87 -1.38
CA VAL A 252 13.62 -7.01 -1.57
C VAL A 252 15.02 -6.66 -1.06
N TRP A 253 15.60 -5.53 -1.49
CA TRP A 253 17.00 -5.24 -1.21
C TRP A 253 17.28 -4.77 0.23
N LYS A 254 16.24 -4.53 1.04
CA LYS A 254 16.38 -4.32 2.51
C LYS A 254 16.41 -5.62 3.33
N CYS A 255 15.97 -6.76 2.78
CA CYS A 255 15.88 -8.01 3.56
C CYS A 255 17.27 -8.59 3.90
N LYS A 256 17.37 -9.38 4.98
CA LYS A 256 18.66 -9.97 5.39
C LYS A 256 19.21 -10.93 4.31
N GLU A 257 18.34 -11.69 3.62
CA GLU A 257 18.76 -12.58 2.53
C GLU A 257 19.34 -11.79 1.34
N ALA A 258 19.03 -10.51 1.17
CA ALA A 258 19.71 -9.67 0.17
C ALA A 258 21.09 -9.17 0.64
N LYS A 259 21.37 -9.18 1.95
CA LYS A 259 22.60 -8.63 2.54
C LYS A 259 23.63 -9.67 3.01
N GLN A 260 23.22 -10.88 3.39
CA GLN A 260 24.12 -11.86 4.01
C GLN A 260 25.22 -12.38 3.05
N PRO A 261 26.50 -12.30 3.41
CA PRO A 261 27.58 -12.90 2.63
C PRO A 261 27.55 -14.44 2.72
N ALA A 262 28.32 -15.10 1.86
CA ALA A 262 28.29 -16.56 1.69
C ALA A 262 29.06 -17.34 2.77
N ASP A 263 29.93 -16.69 3.54
CA ASP A 263 30.58 -17.27 4.71
C ASP A 263 29.65 -17.29 5.93
N GLU A 264 28.80 -16.26 6.10
CA GLU A 264 27.71 -16.27 7.08
C GLU A 264 26.56 -17.20 6.71
N ALA A 265 26.22 -17.31 5.41
CA ALA A 265 25.03 -18.02 4.94
C ALA A 265 25.28 -18.91 3.69
N PRO A 266 26.23 -19.87 3.72
CA PRO A 266 26.64 -20.65 2.55
C PRO A 266 25.49 -21.47 1.92
N LEU A 267 24.53 -21.92 2.73
CA LEU A 267 23.36 -22.67 2.26
C LEU A 267 22.40 -21.82 1.39
N LEU A 268 22.57 -20.50 1.34
CA LEU A 268 21.82 -19.61 0.46
C LEU A 268 22.50 -19.36 -0.90
N GLY A 269 23.72 -19.87 -1.11
CA GLY A 269 24.43 -19.78 -2.39
C GLY A 269 25.05 -18.41 -2.71
N ASP A 270 25.25 -18.16 -4.00
CA ASP A 270 25.93 -16.96 -4.53
C ASP A 270 25.21 -15.66 -4.09
N PRO A 271 25.89 -14.75 -3.37
CA PRO A 271 25.26 -13.58 -2.75
C PRO A 271 24.94 -12.45 -3.73
N GLU A 272 25.44 -12.50 -4.96
CA GLU A 272 25.04 -11.58 -6.04
C GLU A 272 23.82 -12.13 -6.78
N LYS A 273 23.88 -13.38 -7.24
CA LYS A 273 22.80 -14.00 -8.03
C LYS A 273 21.51 -14.14 -7.20
N ARG A 274 21.61 -14.38 -5.89
CA ARG A 274 20.46 -14.58 -4.99
C ARG A 274 19.51 -13.39 -4.92
N PRO A 275 19.90 -12.17 -4.51
CA PRO A 275 18.98 -11.03 -4.45
C PRO A 275 18.46 -10.60 -5.83
N ILE A 276 19.28 -10.72 -6.89
CA ILE A 276 18.85 -10.47 -8.28
C ILE A 276 17.68 -11.39 -8.66
N LEU A 277 17.77 -12.69 -8.30
CA LEU A 277 16.68 -13.64 -8.51
C LEU A 277 15.49 -13.38 -7.56
N MET A 278 15.72 -12.97 -6.31
CA MET A 278 14.62 -12.61 -5.39
C MET A 278 13.80 -11.43 -5.91
N GLU A 279 14.46 -10.42 -6.48
CA GLU A 279 13.79 -9.26 -7.08
C GLU A 279 13.05 -9.65 -8.36
N ALA A 280 13.67 -10.44 -9.24
CA ALA A 280 13.02 -10.92 -10.46
C ALA A 280 11.80 -11.85 -10.18
N VAL A 281 11.89 -12.73 -9.18
CA VAL A 281 10.79 -13.61 -8.76
C VAL A 281 9.67 -12.81 -8.09
N GLY A 282 10.02 -11.85 -7.22
CA GLY A 282 9.03 -10.93 -6.64
C GLY A 282 8.29 -10.12 -7.70
N ALA A 283 9.01 -9.63 -8.71
CA ALA A 283 8.45 -8.91 -9.84
C ALA A 283 7.50 -9.77 -10.66
N VAL A 284 7.89 -10.99 -11.03
CA VAL A 284 7.00 -11.94 -11.75
C VAL A 284 5.74 -12.24 -10.93
N ALA A 285 5.83 -12.41 -9.62
CA ALA A 285 4.66 -12.59 -8.77
C ALA A 285 3.73 -11.36 -8.80
N TYR A 286 4.28 -10.14 -8.70
CA TYR A 286 3.49 -8.91 -8.78
C TYR A 286 2.92 -8.62 -10.17
N LEU A 287 3.58 -9.04 -11.26
CA LEU A 287 3.00 -9.01 -12.60
C LEU A 287 1.78 -9.94 -12.70
N MET A 288 1.85 -11.14 -12.12
CA MET A 288 0.74 -12.10 -12.15
C MET A 288 -0.47 -11.69 -11.30
N SER A 289 -0.28 -10.96 -10.18
CA SER A 289 -1.39 -10.31 -9.47
C SER A 289 -1.84 -8.98 -10.11
N GLY A 290 -1.16 -8.53 -11.16
CA GLY A 290 -1.61 -7.48 -12.06
C GLY A 290 -1.01 -6.10 -11.83
N SER A 291 0.23 -5.99 -11.38
CA SER A 291 0.97 -4.73 -11.34
C SER A 291 1.12 -4.11 -12.75
N ASN A 292 0.95 -2.79 -12.85
CA ASN A 292 1.23 -2.03 -14.06
C ASN A 292 2.58 -1.33 -14.03
N VAL A 293 3.06 -0.93 -12.85
CA VAL A 293 4.35 -0.25 -12.67
C VAL A 293 5.10 -0.93 -11.53
N LEU A 294 6.22 -1.58 -11.84
CA LEU A 294 7.16 -2.08 -10.84
C LEU A 294 8.26 -1.06 -10.61
N MET A 295 8.48 -0.65 -9.37
CA MET A 295 9.69 0.07 -8.97
C MET A 295 10.76 -0.96 -8.60
N MET A 296 11.86 -1.00 -9.36
CA MET A 296 12.93 -2.00 -9.22
C MET A 296 14.30 -1.33 -9.21
N ARG A 297 15.30 -2.01 -8.65
CA ARG A 297 16.63 -1.49 -8.39
C ARG A 297 17.69 -2.02 -9.35
N HIS A 298 17.85 -3.34 -9.41
CA HIS A 298 19.06 -3.90 -10.02
C HIS A 298 18.91 -4.16 -11.53
N PRO A 299 19.83 -3.69 -12.41
CA PRO A 299 19.69 -3.77 -13.86
C PRO A 299 19.45 -5.18 -14.40
N GLU A 300 20.13 -6.20 -13.87
CA GLU A 300 19.93 -7.59 -14.32
C GLU A 300 18.56 -8.15 -13.92
N SER A 301 18.01 -7.77 -12.76
CA SER A 301 16.65 -8.14 -12.37
C SER A 301 15.65 -7.56 -13.39
N ILE A 302 15.85 -6.28 -13.71
CA ILE A 302 15.01 -5.52 -14.65
C ILE A 302 15.10 -6.11 -16.05
N ARG A 303 16.31 -6.45 -16.53
CA ARG A 303 16.53 -7.10 -17.83
C ARG A 303 15.78 -8.44 -17.93
N MET A 304 15.86 -9.28 -16.90
CA MET A 304 15.13 -10.56 -16.88
C MET A 304 13.61 -10.36 -16.81
N VAL A 305 13.12 -9.36 -16.08
CA VAL A 305 11.69 -9.09 -15.96
C VAL A 305 11.12 -8.45 -17.23
N LYS A 306 11.86 -7.57 -17.93
CA LYS A 306 11.47 -7.11 -19.28
C LYS A 306 11.37 -8.29 -20.24
N ALA A 307 12.37 -9.17 -20.28
CA ALA A 307 12.34 -10.38 -21.10
C ALA A 307 11.16 -11.32 -20.75
N TYR A 308 10.77 -11.42 -19.48
CA TYR A 308 9.56 -12.14 -19.06
C TYR A 308 8.28 -11.47 -19.60
N ILE A 309 8.13 -10.15 -19.44
CA ILE A 309 6.98 -9.37 -19.94
C ILE A 309 6.83 -9.52 -21.45
N ASP A 310 7.93 -9.48 -22.20
CA ASP A 310 7.95 -9.64 -23.64
C ASP A 310 7.54 -11.08 -24.03
N LEU A 311 8.17 -12.11 -23.44
CA LEU A 311 7.88 -13.51 -23.74
C LEU A 311 6.43 -13.92 -23.42
N VAL A 312 5.83 -13.39 -22.34
CA VAL A 312 4.43 -13.69 -21.98
C VAL A 312 3.41 -12.91 -22.81
N SER A 313 3.79 -11.75 -23.36
CA SER A 313 2.89 -10.87 -24.15
C SER A 313 2.97 -11.10 -25.66
N GLU A 314 4.11 -11.56 -26.18
CA GLU A 314 4.38 -11.68 -27.62
C GLU A 314 4.80 -13.10 -28.03
N GLY A 315 5.13 -13.96 -27.06
CA GLY A 315 5.69 -15.28 -27.29
C GLY A 315 7.20 -15.26 -27.60
N GLY A 316 7.78 -16.45 -27.75
CA GLY A 316 9.20 -16.63 -28.02
C GLY A 316 9.75 -17.88 -27.32
N MET A 317 11.06 -17.95 -27.13
CA MET A 317 11.74 -19.05 -26.44
C MET A 317 12.57 -18.54 -25.27
N ALA A 318 12.32 -19.05 -24.07
CA ALA A 318 13.06 -18.68 -22.86
C ALA A 318 14.55 -19.12 -22.90
N SER A 319 14.93 -20.01 -23.83
CA SER A 319 16.34 -20.37 -24.11
C SER A 319 17.18 -19.19 -24.60
N ASP A 320 16.55 -18.15 -25.13
CA ASP A 320 17.21 -17.06 -25.84
C ASP A 320 17.51 -15.89 -24.87
N VAL A 321 17.03 -15.99 -23.62
CA VAL A 321 17.28 -15.03 -22.54
C VAL A 321 18.67 -15.29 -21.94
N ALA A 322 19.57 -14.33 -22.08
CA ALA A 322 20.92 -14.43 -21.51
C ALA A 322 20.89 -14.59 -19.96
N PRO A 323 21.74 -15.45 -19.38
CA PRO A 323 21.83 -15.64 -17.92
C PRO A 323 22.30 -14.37 -17.20
N ILE A 324 22.23 -14.36 -15.87
CA ILE A 324 22.71 -13.24 -15.05
C ILE A 324 24.20 -12.97 -15.32
N ASN A 325 24.50 -11.75 -15.75
CA ASN A 325 25.86 -11.24 -15.92
C ASN A 325 26.35 -10.63 -14.60
N LYS A 326 27.27 -11.33 -13.92
CA LYS A 326 27.84 -10.90 -12.64
C LYS A 326 28.82 -9.73 -12.77
N GLN A 327 28.95 -8.99 -11.68
CA GLN A 327 29.93 -7.92 -11.47
C GLN A 327 30.83 -8.17 -10.24
N LEU A 328 30.45 -9.06 -9.32
CA LEU A 328 31.27 -9.47 -8.18
C LEU A 328 32.05 -10.75 -8.50
N ASP A 329 33.11 -11.02 -7.73
CA ASP A 329 33.92 -12.24 -7.86
C ASP A 329 33.08 -13.52 -7.65
N ASP A 330 33.54 -14.63 -8.21
CA ASP A 330 32.91 -15.93 -7.98
C ASP A 330 33.27 -16.52 -6.61
N VAL A 331 32.26 -17.12 -5.98
CA VAL A 331 32.30 -17.58 -4.59
C VAL A 331 32.28 -19.10 -4.55
N GLU A 332 33.36 -19.70 -4.05
CA GLU A 332 33.48 -21.15 -3.89
C GLU A 332 32.84 -21.59 -2.56
N ILE A 333 31.79 -22.40 -2.64
CA ILE A 333 31.04 -22.91 -1.46
C ILE A 333 31.15 -24.43 -1.45
N ASP A 334 31.78 -24.99 -0.42
CA ASP A 334 31.90 -26.44 -0.22
C ASP A 334 30.58 -27.04 0.30
N PHE A 335 29.61 -27.16 -0.59
CA PHE A 335 28.34 -27.85 -0.33
C PHE A 335 28.52 -29.33 0.06
N LEU A 336 29.67 -29.97 -0.25
CA LEU A 336 29.93 -31.36 0.14
C LEU A 336 30.23 -31.44 1.64
N SER A 337 31.02 -30.52 2.18
CA SER A 337 31.27 -30.40 3.63
C SER A 337 30.01 -30.08 4.45
N LEU A 338 29.02 -29.44 3.82
CA LEU A 338 27.73 -29.06 4.41
C LEU A 338 26.63 -30.12 4.20
N SER A 339 26.88 -31.15 3.38
CA SER A 339 25.92 -32.21 3.12
C SER A 339 25.91 -33.24 4.25
N PRO A 340 24.75 -33.76 4.68
CA PRO A 340 24.70 -34.92 5.57
C PRO A 340 25.25 -36.16 4.85
N ASP A 341 25.81 -37.10 5.62
CA ASP A 341 26.23 -38.39 5.08
C ASP A 341 25.09 -39.08 4.31
N PRO A 342 25.36 -39.65 3.10
CA PRO A 342 24.32 -40.28 2.30
C PRO A 342 23.77 -41.53 3.01
N ASP A 343 22.45 -41.57 3.21
CA ASP A 343 21.79 -42.77 3.74
C ASP A 343 21.76 -43.88 2.67
N LEU A 344 22.71 -44.81 2.78
CA LEU A 344 22.85 -45.97 1.90
C LEU A 344 22.08 -47.20 2.43
N THR A 345 21.13 -47.05 3.35
CA THR A 345 20.40 -48.19 3.93
C THR A 345 19.34 -48.80 2.99
N ILE A 346 19.79 -49.71 2.13
CA ILE A 346 18.87 -50.59 1.38
C ILE A 346 18.26 -51.61 2.33
N ALA A 347 16.97 -51.46 2.64
CA ALA A 347 16.22 -52.37 3.50
C ALA A 347 15.94 -53.72 2.80
N GLU A 348 16.80 -54.72 3.02
CA GLU A 348 16.54 -56.11 2.59
C GLU A 348 15.30 -56.69 3.30
N GLU A 349 14.30 -57.13 2.53
CA GLU A 349 13.19 -57.92 3.08
C GLU A 349 13.70 -59.24 3.67
N LYS A 350 13.50 -59.45 4.97
CA LYS A 350 13.84 -60.71 5.65
C LYS A 350 12.59 -61.42 6.18
N GLU A 351 12.51 -62.71 5.86
CA GLU A 351 11.32 -63.54 6.09
C GLU A 351 10.98 -63.74 7.58
N LYS A 352 9.69 -63.98 7.85
CA LYS A 352 9.14 -64.19 9.19
C LYS A 352 9.56 -65.54 9.80
N LYS A 353 9.92 -65.54 11.07
CA LYS A 353 9.63 -66.66 12.01
C LYS A 353 9.38 -66.15 13.44
N PRO A 354 8.39 -66.69 14.19
CA PRO A 354 7.86 -66.02 15.38
C PRO A 354 8.26 -66.64 16.75
N ALA A 355 8.02 -65.85 17.82
CA ALA A 355 7.89 -66.24 19.23
C ALA A 355 9.19 -66.65 19.98
N PRO A 356 9.22 -66.65 21.35
CA PRO A 356 8.13 -66.39 22.31
C PRO A 356 8.39 -65.26 23.34
N ALA A 357 7.34 -64.87 24.07
CA ALA A 357 7.35 -63.78 25.05
C ALA A 357 7.98 -64.12 26.42
N LYS A 358 8.42 -63.07 27.15
CA LYS A 358 8.72 -63.12 28.59
C LYS A 358 8.07 -61.94 29.34
N LYS A 359 7.98 -62.07 30.66
CA LYS A 359 7.07 -61.30 31.54
C LYS A 359 7.65 -59.96 32.00
N ALA A 360 6.74 -59.05 32.36
CA ALA A 360 7.04 -57.72 32.90
C ALA A 360 7.60 -57.72 34.33
N ALA A 361 8.19 -56.58 34.71
CA ALA A 361 8.47 -56.17 36.08
C ALA A 361 8.01 -54.70 36.26
N VAL A 362 7.55 -54.33 37.45
CA VAL A 362 6.85 -53.05 37.71
C VAL A 362 7.60 -52.21 38.76
N PRO A 363 7.93 -50.94 38.46
CA PRO A 363 8.22 -49.91 39.46
C PRO A 363 6.95 -49.15 39.90
N ALA A 364 7.00 -48.56 41.10
CA ALA A 364 5.85 -47.96 41.81
C ALA A 364 5.69 -46.44 41.54
N PRO A 365 4.56 -45.79 41.93
CA PRO A 365 4.17 -44.47 41.41
C PRO A 365 4.86 -43.27 42.08
N ALA A 366 4.77 -42.11 41.42
CA ALA A 366 5.29 -40.83 41.88
C ALA A 366 4.51 -40.24 43.08
N LYS A 367 5.13 -39.28 43.77
CA LYS A 367 4.47 -38.44 44.78
C LYS A 367 4.11 -37.07 44.21
N GLU A 368 2.95 -36.57 44.62
CA GLU A 368 2.48 -35.22 44.34
C GLU A 368 3.24 -34.16 45.14
N ALA A 369 3.24 -32.93 44.63
CA ALA A 369 3.40 -31.70 45.42
C ALA A 369 2.46 -30.63 44.86
N ALA A 370 1.44 -30.26 45.63
CA ALA A 370 0.41 -29.28 45.24
C ALA A 370 0.78 -27.85 45.69
N PRO A 371 0.31 -26.79 44.99
CA PRO A 371 0.60 -25.41 45.34
C PRO A 371 -0.33 -24.84 46.43
N ALA A 372 0.20 -23.91 47.23
CA ALA A 372 -0.55 -22.95 48.05
C ALA A 372 0.17 -21.59 47.96
N ALA A 373 -0.42 -20.48 47.51
CA ALA A 373 -1.71 -19.82 47.78
C ALA A 373 -1.62 -18.77 48.90
N ALA A 374 -1.89 -17.51 48.54
CA ALA A 374 -2.13 -16.40 49.46
C ALA A 374 -3.29 -15.54 48.93
N LYS A 375 -4.12 -14.99 49.82
CA LYS A 375 -5.28 -14.14 49.52
C LYS A 375 -5.11 -12.79 50.20
N ALA A 376 -5.70 -11.71 49.65
CA ALA A 376 -6.54 -10.77 50.40
C ALA A 376 -7.18 -9.68 49.51
N GLU A 377 -8.51 -9.69 49.44
CA GLU A 377 -9.38 -8.50 49.33
C GLU A 377 -9.69 -8.01 50.79
N PRO A 378 -10.42 -6.89 51.12
CA PRO A 378 -11.56 -6.33 50.36
C PRO A 378 -11.88 -4.80 50.44
N ALA A 379 -12.97 -4.40 49.75
CA ALA A 379 -14.09 -3.55 50.24
C ALA A 379 -14.24 -2.01 49.98
N LYS A 380 -15.03 -1.70 48.91
CA LYS A 380 -16.39 -1.05 48.91
C LYS A 380 -16.67 0.46 49.18
N LYS A 381 -17.76 0.92 48.50
CA LYS A 381 -18.66 2.12 48.68
C LYS A 381 -18.18 3.48 48.10
N ALA A 382 -19.03 4.46 47.73
CA ALA A 382 -20.45 4.53 47.29
C ALA A 382 -20.81 5.98 46.78
N ALA A 383 -21.96 6.17 46.10
CA ALA A 383 -22.52 7.48 45.61
C ALA A 383 -23.45 8.17 46.68
N PRO A 384 -24.09 9.38 46.51
CA PRO A 384 -24.72 9.99 45.31
C PRO A 384 -24.61 11.57 45.15
N ALA A 385 -25.52 12.20 44.37
CA ALA A 385 -25.65 13.65 44.00
C ALA A 385 -26.78 14.39 44.81
N PRO A 386 -27.43 15.56 44.44
CA PRO A 386 -27.29 16.55 43.32
C PRO A 386 -27.53 18.09 43.63
N GLU A 387 -27.43 18.98 42.59
CA GLU A 387 -28.19 20.27 42.30
C GLU A 387 -28.33 21.45 43.33
N PRO A 388 -28.92 22.67 43.01
CA PRO A 388 -29.15 23.46 41.75
C PRO A 388 -28.93 25.03 41.90
N ALA A 389 -29.43 25.86 40.93
CA ALA A 389 -29.93 27.28 41.02
C ALA A 389 -29.25 28.44 40.21
N ALA A 390 -29.93 29.60 40.04
CA ALA A 390 -29.69 30.69 39.04
C ALA A 390 -30.05 32.15 39.56
N PRO A 391 -30.60 33.15 38.79
CA PRO A 391 -30.04 34.08 37.76
C PRO A 391 -30.25 35.64 38.05
N ALA A 392 -30.25 36.51 36.99
CA ALA A 392 -30.70 37.95 36.89
C ALA A 392 -29.72 39.07 37.38
N GLU A 393 -29.74 40.39 36.99
CA GLU A 393 -30.32 41.28 35.92
C GLU A 393 -29.49 42.64 35.94
N ALA A 394 -29.24 43.51 34.92
CA ALA A 394 -29.98 44.34 33.92
C ALA A 394 -29.99 45.91 34.18
N SER A 395 -30.19 46.72 33.12
CA SER A 395 -30.53 48.21 33.04
C SER A 395 -29.43 49.32 33.03
N LYS A 396 -29.66 50.64 32.69
CA LYS A 396 -30.28 51.39 31.53
C LYS A 396 -30.15 52.97 31.64
N VAL A 397 -30.49 53.78 30.59
CA VAL A 397 -31.04 55.20 30.56
C VAL A 397 -30.16 56.52 30.35
N GLU A 398 -30.39 57.24 29.21
CA GLU A 398 -30.67 58.70 28.88
C GLU A 398 -29.95 59.96 29.50
N ALA A 399 -30.03 61.25 29.04
CA ALA A 399 -30.27 61.99 27.74
C ALA A 399 -30.20 63.58 27.90
N VAL A 400 -30.69 64.39 26.91
CA VAL A 400 -31.09 65.86 26.87
C VAL A 400 -30.05 66.91 26.32
N VAL A 401 -30.17 67.70 25.20
CA VAL A 401 -31.02 68.85 24.62
C VAL A 401 -30.95 70.23 25.35
N ASP A 402 -31.03 71.47 24.77
CA ASP A 402 -31.31 72.08 23.41
C ASP A 402 -30.49 73.44 23.22
N GLU A 403 -30.70 74.55 22.46
CA GLU A 403 -31.78 75.20 21.64
C GLU A 403 -31.27 76.38 20.70
N LYS A 404 -32.11 76.87 19.74
CA LYS A 404 -32.30 78.28 19.22
C LYS A 404 -31.69 78.87 17.90
N ALA A 405 -32.49 78.78 16.83
CA ALA A 405 -32.97 79.76 15.80
C ALA A 405 -32.37 81.20 15.58
N ASP A 406 -32.63 81.93 14.47
CA ASP A 406 -32.90 81.62 13.03
C ASP A 406 -32.96 82.96 12.22
N ALA A 407 -32.28 83.04 11.08
CA ALA A 407 -32.42 84.11 10.07
C ALA A 407 -32.18 83.58 8.63
N GLU A 408 -32.36 82.27 8.44
CA GLU A 408 -31.70 81.48 7.38
C GLU A 408 -32.72 80.70 6.53
N ALA A 409 -33.94 80.57 7.06
CA ALA A 409 -35.02 79.65 6.66
C ALA A 409 -35.40 79.55 5.17
N ALA A 410 -35.06 80.50 4.29
CA ALA A 410 -35.40 80.44 2.87
C ALA A 410 -34.32 79.77 1.99
N ALA A 411 -33.04 79.96 2.31
CA ALA A 411 -31.94 79.24 1.67
C ALA A 411 -31.73 77.89 2.37
N LYS A 412 -31.82 77.91 3.72
CA LYS A 412 -31.67 76.72 4.56
C LYS A 412 -32.69 75.64 4.22
N ALA A 413 -33.98 75.96 4.08
CA ALA A 413 -35.00 74.95 3.79
C ALA A 413 -34.77 74.17 2.48
N LYS A 414 -34.09 74.75 1.48
CA LYS A 414 -33.73 74.00 0.25
C LYS A 414 -32.45 73.19 0.42
N ALA A 415 -31.44 73.75 1.09
CA ALA A 415 -30.20 73.05 1.41
C ALA A 415 -30.42 71.89 2.40
N GLU A 416 -31.30 72.05 3.39
CA GLU A 416 -31.73 71.02 4.34
C GLU A 416 -32.61 69.96 3.67
N ALA A 417 -33.49 70.32 2.73
CA ALA A 417 -34.24 69.30 1.98
C ALA A 417 -33.30 68.40 1.15
N GLU A 418 -32.30 68.99 0.50
CA GLU A 418 -31.33 68.27 -0.34
C GLU A 418 -30.28 67.51 0.49
N ALA A 419 -29.78 68.10 1.59
CA ALA A 419 -28.89 67.45 2.55
C ALA A 419 -29.59 66.34 3.33
N LYS A 420 -30.86 66.54 3.75
CA LYS A 420 -31.65 65.50 4.42
C LYS A 420 -31.99 64.37 3.47
N ALA A 421 -32.42 64.65 2.23
CA ALA A 421 -32.61 63.59 1.23
C ALA A 421 -31.32 62.78 0.99
N LYS A 422 -30.15 63.43 1.03
CA LYS A 422 -28.85 62.75 0.90
C LYS A 422 -28.45 61.97 2.15
N LEU A 423 -28.70 62.49 3.36
CA LEU A 423 -28.46 61.80 4.63
C LEU A 423 -29.42 60.63 4.83
N ASP A 424 -30.70 60.79 4.52
CA ASP A 424 -31.71 59.71 4.58
C ASP A 424 -31.36 58.61 3.56
N ALA A 425 -30.88 58.96 2.35
CA ALA A 425 -30.39 57.99 1.38
C ALA A 425 -29.08 57.29 1.79
N GLU A 426 -28.14 58.01 2.40
CA GLU A 426 -26.88 57.43 2.90
C GLU A 426 -27.09 56.57 4.16
N ALA A 427 -28.06 56.93 5.01
CA ALA A 427 -28.51 56.13 6.15
C ALA A 427 -29.26 54.88 5.69
N GLN A 428 -30.16 54.99 4.71
CA GLN A 428 -30.84 53.83 4.11
C GLN A 428 -29.83 52.88 3.46
N ALA A 429 -28.87 53.40 2.67
CA ALA A 429 -27.83 52.58 2.05
C ALA A 429 -26.96 51.84 3.10
N LYS A 430 -26.61 52.50 4.22
CA LYS A 430 -25.88 51.87 5.33
C LYS A 430 -26.73 50.84 6.08
N ALA A 431 -28.02 51.10 6.28
CA ALA A 431 -28.94 50.16 6.91
C ALA A 431 -29.19 48.92 6.03
N ASP A 432 -29.32 49.09 4.71
CA ASP A 432 -29.47 48.01 3.74
C ASP A 432 -28.16 47.20 3.60
N GLU A 433 -27.00 47.84 3.67
CA GLU A 433 -25.70 47.16 3.69
C GLU A 433 -25.44 46.41 5.01
N GLU A 434 -25.77 47.00 6.17
CA GLU A 434 -25.69 46.33 7.47
C GLU A 434 -26.65 45.14 7.54
N ALA A 435 -27.89 45.30 7.03
CA ALA A 435 -28.86 44.22 6.93
C ALA A 435 -28.38 43.09 6.00
N ARG A 436 -27.77 43.43 4.86
CA ARG A 436 -27.15 42.46 3.94
C ARG A 436 -26.01 41.70 4.61
N LEU A 437 -25.04 42.40 5.19
CA LEU A 437 -23.88 41.80 5.85
C LEU A 437 -24.30 40.91 7.02
N LYS A 438 -25.34 41.30 7.77
CA LYS A 438 -25.91 40.49 8.83
C LYS A 438 -26.60 39.23 8.31
N ALA A 439 -27.39 39.33 7.23
CA ALA A 439 -28.04 38.18 6.60
C ALA A 439 -27.02 37.22 5.97
N GLU A 440 -25.94 37.75 5.38
CA GLU A 440 -24.84 36.98 4.79
C GLU A 440 -24.03 36.25 5.87
N ALA A 441 -23.72 36.92 7.00
CA ALA A 441 -23.08 36.29 8.16
C ALA A 441 -23.97 35.23 8.82
N GLU A 442 -25.28 35.45 8.95
CA GLU A 442 -26.23 34.47 9.51
C GLU A 442 -26.40 33.26 8.57
N ALA A 443 -26.40 33.47 7.26
CA ALA A 443 -26.41 32.40 6.27
C ALA A 443 -25.09 31.59 6.29
N MET A 444 -23.94 32.26 6.38
CA MET A 444 -22.62 31.60 6.45
C MET A 444 -22.47 30.79 7.74
N ALA A 445 -22.81 31.35 8.90
CA ALA A 445 -22.77 30.64 10.18
C ALA A 445 -23.71 29.42 10.21
N LYS A 446 -24.87 29.52 9.56
CA LYS A 446 -25.79 28.38 9.41
C LYS A 446 -25.24 27.31 8.47
N ALA A 447 -24.62 27.70 7.35
CA ALA A 447 -24.00 26.76 6.42
C ALA A 447 -22.80 26.03 7.07
N GLU A 448 -21.99 26.74 7.86
CA GLU A 448 -20.88 26.16 8.62
C GLU A 448 -21.38 25.19 9.71
N ALA A 449 -22.46 25.53 10.42
CA ALA A 449 -23.09 24.65 11.39
C ALA A 449 -23.66 23.37 10.75
N ASP A 450 -24.39 23.48 9.63
CA ASP A 450 -24.93 22.34 8.89
C ASP A 450 -23.82 21.47 8.28
N ALA A 451 -22.71 22.07 7.83
CA ALA A 451 -21.53 21.35 7.34
C ALA A 451 -20.83 20.58 8.48
N LYS A 452 -20.58 21.25 9.61
CA LYS A 452 -19.96 20.66 10.79
C LYS A 452 -20.78 19.48 11.34
N ALA A 453 -22.09 19.67 11.49
CA ALA A 453 -22.99 18.60 11.94
C ALA A 453 -22.95 17.37 11.03
N LYS A 454 -22.90 17.56 9.70
CA LYS A 454 -22.75 16.46 8.72
C LYS A 454 -21.40 15.76 8.86
N THR A 455 -20.31 16.49 9.06
CA THR A 455 -18.98 15.88 9.27
C THR A 455 -18.88 15.11 10.59
N GLU A 456 -19.49 15.61 11.67
CA GLU A 456 -19.52 14.91 12.96
C GLU A 456 -20.42 13.66 12.91
N GLU A 457 -21.55 13.70 12.20
CA GLU A 457 -22.40 12.51 12.01
C GLU A 457 -21.72 11.45 11.12
N ALA A 458 -21.04 11.87 10.05
CA ALA A 458 -20.27 10.97 9.19
C ALA A 458 -19.10 10.31 9.94
N ALA A 459 -18.32 11.10 10.70
CA ALA A 459 -17.24 10.59 11.54
C ALA A 459 -17.75 9.60 12.60
N ARG A 460 -18.91 9.88 13.23
CA ARG A 460 -19.53 8.96 14.20
C ARG A 460 -19.95 7.65 13.55
N LYS A 461 -20.53 7.66 12.34
CA LYS A 461 -20.90 6.44 11.60
C LYS A 461 -19.68 5.61 11.22
N ALA A 462 -18.65 6.25 10.66
CA ALA A 462 -17.40 5.56 10.31
C ALA A 462 -16.71 4.93 11.54
N ALA A 463 -16.71 5.62 12.69
CA ALA A 463 -16.22 5.06 13.94
C ALA A 463 -17.07 3.89 14.46
N GLU A 464 -18.40 3.95 14.32
CA GLU A 464 -19.32 2.89 14.74
C GLU A 464 -19.21 1.65 13.82
N GLU A 465 -19.00 1.83 12.51
CA GLU A 465 -18.74 0.75 11.55
C GLU A 465 -17.36 0.12 11.77
N LYS A 466 -16.31 0.94 11.98
CA LYS A 466 -14.97 0.43 12.30
C LYS A 466 -14.97 -0.37 13.60
N ALA A 467 -15.64 0.10 14.65
CA ALA A 467 -15.75 -0.63 15.92
C ALA A 467 -16.48 -1.99 15.73
N LYS A 468 -17.53 -2.05 14.91
CA LYS A 468 -18.21 -3.31 14.57
C LYS A 468 -17.28 -4.27 13.82
N ALA A 469 -16.59 -3.78 12.79
CA ALA A 469 -15.63 -4.56 12.02
C ALA A 469 -14.48 -5.10 12.88
N GLU A 470 -13.96 -4.30 13.82
CA GLU A 470 -12.94 -4.73 14.79
C GLU A 470 -13.48 -5.82 15.74
N THR A 471 -14.71 -5.70 16.24
CA THR A 471 -15.33 -6.76 17.06
C THR A 471 -15.60 -8.05 16.27
N GLU A 472 -16.04 -7.96 15.01
CA GLU A 472 -16.27 -9.13 14.15
C GLU A 472 -14.96 -9.82 13.77
N LEU A 473 -13.91 -9.04 13.46
CA LEU A 473 -12.56 -9.55 13.20
C LEU A 473 -11.99 -10.29 14.43
N GLU A 474 -12.20 -9.75 15.62
CA GLU A 474 -11.74 -10.36 16.87
C GLU A 474 -12.56 -11.62 17.23
N GLU A 475 -13.88 -11.63 17.00
CA GLU A 475 -14.67 -12.87 17.05
C GLU A 475 -14.17 -13.93 16.06
N ILE A 476 -13.80 -13.55 14.83
CA ILE A 476 -13.25 -14.46 13.82
C ILE A 476 -11.87 -14.98 14.25
N ARG A 477 -11.03 -14.13 14.84
CA ARG A 477 -9.73 -14.54 15.42
C ARG A 477 -9.92 -15.54 16.57
N GLN A 478 -10.85 -15.29 17.49
CA GLN A 478 -11.12 -16.19 18.61
C GLN A 478 -11.74 -17.52 18.14
N LYS A 479 -12.64 -17.50 17.16
CA LYS A 479 -13.17 -18.72 16.51
C LYS A 479 -12.05 -19.54 15.85
N ARG A 480 -11.13 -18.90 15.11
CA ARG A 480 -9.96 -19.55 14.49
C ARG A 480 -8.91 -20.01 15.51
N ALA A 481 -8.75 -19.32 16.63
CA ALA A 481 -7.87 -19.73 17.72
C ALA A 481 -8.42 -20.99 18.42
N ALA A 482 -9.70 -21.00 18.78
CA ALA A 482 -10.38 -22.16 19.35
C ALA A 482 -10.44 -23.35 18.37
N GLU A 483 -10.58 -23.10 17.06
CA GLU A 483 -10.47 -24.13 16.03
C GLU A 483 -9.05 -24.72 15.96
N ARG A 484 -8.02 -23.87 15.98
CA ARG A 484 -6.61 -24.32 16.03
C ARG A 484 -6.29 -25.10 17.31
N GLU A 485 -6.79 -24.65 18.46
CA GLU A 485 -6.63 -25.34 19.75
C GLU A 485 -7.35 -26.70 19.75
N LYS A 486 -8.58 -26.76 19.20
CA LYS A 486 -9.32 -28.01 19.01
C LYS A 486 -8.64 -28.96 18.03
N LEU A 487 -8.04 -28.46 16.95
CA LEU A 487 -7.23 -29.27 16.02
C LEU A 487 -5.88 -29.68 16.64
N ALA A 488 -5.34 -28.91 17.58
CA ALA A 488 -4.13 -29.25 18.32
C ALA A 488 -4.40 -30.33 19.37
N SER A 489 -5.51 -30.25 20.13
CA SER A 489 -5.92 -31.33 21.05
C SER A 489 -6.28 -32.60 20.30
N GLN A 490 -7.04 -32.51 19.21
CA GLN A 490 -7.30 -33.66 18.30
C GLN A 490 -6.03 -34.28 17.69
N ARG A 491 -4.91 -33.54 17.63
CA ARG A 491 -3.59 -34.08 17.23
C ARG A 491 -2.79 -34.63 18.41
N ALA A 492 -2.94 -34.06 19.60
CA ALA A 492 -2.33 -34.57 20.84
C ALA A 492 -2.94 -35.91 21.27
N ASP A 493 -4.27 -36.07 21.15
CA ASP A 493 -5.00 -37.31 21.44
C ASP A 493 -4.66 -38.46 20.48
N VAL A 494 -3.96 -38.19 19.37
CA VAL A 494 -3.49 -39.17 18.38
C VAL A 494 -2.02 -39.56 18.59
N ALA A 495 -1.29 -38.89 19.50
CA ALA A 495 0.14 -39.07 19.69
C ALA A 495 0.51 -40.27 20.60
N SER A 496 0.21 -41.51 20.18
CA SER A 496 1.02 -42.73 20.45
C SER A 496 0.44 -44.09 19.98
N GLU A 497 -0.40 -44.15 18.95
CA GLU A 497 -0.43 -45.39 18.17
C GLU A 497 0.85 -45.46 17.30
N GLU A 498 1.72 -46.43 17.57
CA GLU A 498 2.76 -46.84 16.62
C GLU A 498 2.08 -47.46 15.40
N VAL A 499 1.68 -46.63 14.44
CA VAL A 499 1.21 -47.08 13.12
C VAL A 499 2.40 -47.69 12.39
N SER A 500 2.59 -49.00 12.62
CA SER A 500 3.61 -49.78 11.93
C SER A 500 3.43 -49.59 10.42
N LYS A 501 4.51 -49.24 9.71
CA LYS A 501 4.51 -49.06 8.24
C LYS A 501 4.42 -50.41 7.50
N THR A 502 3.44 -51.23 7.85
CA THR A 502 3.01 -52.36 7.04
C THR A 502 2.32 -51.85 5.77
N PRO A 503 2.55 -52.47 4.60
CA PRO A 503 1.79 -52.15 3.40
C PRO A 503 0.28 -52.26 3.64
N ALA A 504 -0.52 -51.40 2.99
CA ALA A 504 -1.97 -51.51 3.02
C ALA A 504 -2.41 -52.93 2.63
N ALA A 505 -3.35 -53.50 3.40
CA ALA A 505 -3.72 -54.92 3.34
C ALA A 505 -4.24 -55.39 1.96
N VAL A 506 -4.64 -54.45 1.10
CA VAL A 506 -4.88 -54.68 -0.34
C VAL A 506 -3.97 -53.73 -1.12
N GLN A 507 -2.98 -54.30 -1.83
CA GLN A 507 -2.20 -53.53 -2.79
C GLN A 507 -2.96 -53.39 -4.11
N LYS A 508 -3.71 -52.29 -4.22
CA LYS A 508 -4.32 -51.83 -5.48
C LYS A 508 -3.26 -51.72 -6.59
N SER A 509 -3.61 -52.15 -7.80
CA SER A 509 -2.72 -52.07 -8.97
C SER A 509 -2.50 -50.62 -9.39
N MET A 510 -1.56 -50.39 -10.32
CA MET A 510 -1.32 -49.06 -10.89
C MET A 510 -2.55 -48.52 -11.64
N VAL A 511 -3.34 -49.40 -12.25
CA VAL A 511 -4.59 -49.05 -12.95
C VAL A 511 -5.67 -48.66 -11.94
N ASP A 512 -5.84 -49.41 -10.85
CA ASP A 512 -6.82 -49.09 -9.80
C ASP A 512 -6.49 -47.74 -9.13
N LYS A 513 -5.20 -47.47 -8.88
CA LYS A 513 -4.72 -46.19 -8.32
C LYS A 513 -4.95 -45.00 -9.28
N LEU A 514 -4.83 -45.22 -10.59
CA LEU A 514 -5.19 -44.22 -11.60
C LEU A 514 -6.70 -43.97 -11.64
N ILE A 515 -7.52 -45.01 -11.52
CA ILE A 515 -8.99 -44.89 -11.46
C ILE A 515 -9.43 -44.16 -10.18
N ASP A 516 -8.89 -44.52 -9.01
CA ASP A 516 -9.15 -43.82 -7.74
C ASP A 516 -8.84 -42.32 -7.85
N ASN A 517 -7.67 -41.96 -8.41
CA ASN A 517 -7.29 -40.56 -8.62
C ASN A 517 -8.22 -39.85 -9.62
N LEU A 518 -8.63 -40.52 -10.71
CA LEU A 518 -9.58 -39.96 -11.68
C LEU A 518 -10.97 -39.73 -11.08
N VAL A 519 -11.42 -40.57 -10.14
CA VAL A 519 -12.67 -40.38 -9.38
C VAL A 519 -12.51 -39.20 -8.41
N TRP A 520 -11.40 -39.12 -7.68
CA TRP A 520 -11.12 -38.03 -6.73
C TRP A 520 -11.00 -36.65 -7.41
N ILE A 521 -10.30 -36.57 -8.54
CA ILE A 521 -10.13 -35.33 -9.32
C ILE A 521 -11.47 -34.87 -9.92
N HIS A 522 -12.26 -35.78 -10.47
CA HIS A 522 -13.51 -35.42 -11.18
C HIS A 522 -14.76 -35.38 -10.31
N LYS A 523 -14.69 -35.78 -9.03
CA LYS A 523 -15.80 -35.83 -8.06
C LYS A 523 -17.12 -36.33 -8.67
N ARG A 524 -17.08 -37.53 -9.26
CA ARG A 524 -18.28 -38.28 -9.65
C ARG A 524 -18.51 -39.40 -8.65
N ASP A 525 -19.65 -39.33 -7.97
CA ASP A 525 -20.26 -40.43 -7.22
C ASP A 525 -20.75 -41.56 -8.15
#